data_AF-A0A8T4TFS9-F1
#
_entry.id   AF-A0A8T4TFS9-F1
#
_cell.length_a   1.000
_cell.length_b   1.000
_cell.length_c   1.000
_cell.angle_alpha   90.00
_cell.angle_beta   90.00
_cell.angle_gamma   90.00
#
_symmetry.space_group_name_H-M   'P 1'
#
loop_
_entity.id
_entity.type
_entity.pdbx_description
1 polymer ?
#
loop_
_entity_poly.entity_id
_entity_poly.type
_entity_poly.pdbx_seq_one_letter_code
_entity_poly.pdbx_strand_id
1 'polypeptide(L)'
;MNKMNPTPAKEKSEPIVPTDLRKVLDPVSMAKWKSLTPIARRDFISWIDSVKQPETRKRRIESIPSRLASGKRRPCCFAVVPMPLYKALGANAKAKATWSDLDSNKRRNFIDWIESAKESDERKKRIEKTCAMLAAGKRHT
;
A
#
# COMPACT_ATOMS: atom_id res chain seq x y z
N MET A 1 26.41 -10.62 24.87
CA MET A 1 25.06 -10.57 24.26
C MET A 1 24.59 -9.13 24.26
N ASN A 2 24.93 -8.34 23.25
CA ASN A 2 24.60 -6.91 23.22
C ASN A 2 23.13 -6.71 22.83
N LYS A 3 22.33 -6.25 23.79
CA LYS A 3 20.97 -5.78 23.56
C LYS A 3 21.04 -4.46 22.78
N MET A 4 20.81 -4.51 21.48
CA MET A 4 20.56 -3.32 20.67
C MET A 4 19.16 -2.79 20.99
N ASN A 5 19.09 -1.75 21.80
CA ASN A 5 17.88 -0.93 21.94
C ASN A 5 17.66 -0.15 20.63
N PRO A 6 16.47 -0.17 20.03
CA PRO A 6 16.21 0.67 18.86
C PRO A 6 16.16 2.15 19.27
N THR A 7 17.02 2.94 18.63
CA THR A 7 17.11 4.40 18.70
C THR A 7 15.72 5.06 18.55
N PRO A 8 15.37 6.09 19.34
CA PRO A 8 14.07 6.75 19.24
C PRO A 8 13.90 7.35 17.83
N ALA A 9 12.82 6.95 17.16
CA ALA A 9 12.48 7.42 15.82
C ALA A 9 12.24 8.94 15.87
N LYS A 10 13.12 9.70 15.21
CA LYS A 10 12.96 11.15 14.99
C LYS A 10 11.52 11.48 14.59
N GLU A 11 10.94 12.44 15.29
CA GLU A 11 9.63 13.02 15.05
C GLU A 11 9.45 13.33 13.56
N LYS A 12 8.52 12.59 12.95
CA LYS A 12 8.32 12.59 11.51
C LYS A 12 7.46 13.82 11.14
N SER A 13 8.12 14.94 10.83
CA SER A 13 7.51 16.17 10.30
C SER A 13 6.42 15.89 9.25
N GLU A 14 5.21 16.43 9.44
CA GLU A 14 4.12 16.22 8.49
C GLU A 14 4.51 16.70 7.09
N PRO A 15 4.27 15.89 6.04
CA PRO A 15 4.63 16.31 4.70
C PRO A 15 3.75 17.47 4.25
N ILE A 16 4.37 18.52 3.71
CA ILE A 16 3.67 19.66 3.13
C ILE A 16 2.90 19.17 1.91
N VAL A 17 1.58 19.41 1.88
CA VAL A 17 0.73 19.04 0.76
C VAL A 17 1.01 19.98 -0.42
N PRO A 18 1.40 19.48 -1.60
CA PRO A 18 1.63 20.32 -2.78
C PRO A 18 0.38 21.15 -3.15
N THR A 19 0.57 22.39 -3.58
CA THR A 19 -0.53 23.33 -3.85
C THR A 19 -1.42 22.85 -5.00
N ASP A 20 -0.82 22.22 -6.01
CA ASP A 20 -1.49 21.54 -7.13
C ASP A 20 -2.35 20.35 -6.64
N LEU A 21 -1.87 19.57 -5.67
CA LEU A 21 -2.67 18.51 -5.06
C LEU A 21 -3.84 19.08 -4.24
N ARG A 22 -3.62 20.16 -3.49
CA ARG A 22 -4.69 20.79 -2.71
C ARG A 22 -5.83 21.32 -3.59
N LYS A 23 -5.52 21.77 -4.81
CA LYS A 23 -6.52 22.28 -5.77
C LYS A 23 -7.46 21.21 -6.31
N VAL A 24 -7.05 19.95 -6.38
CA VAL A 24 -7.89 18.86 -6.90
C VAL A 24 -8.69 18.12 -5.83
N LEU A 25 -8.36 18.30 -4.55
CA LEU A 25 -9.04 17.64 -3.44
C LEU A 25 -10.32 18.42 -3.07
N ASP A 26 -11.47 17.88 -3.42
CA ASP A 26 -12.77 18.31 -2.90
C ASP A 26 -12.88 18.08 -1.37
N PRO A 27 -13.87 18.66 -0.67
CA PRO A 27 -13.98 18.51 0.79
C PRO A 27 -14.03 17.05 1.29
N VAL A 28 -14.66 16.15 0.54
CA VAL A 28 -14.77 14.72 0.90
C VAL A 28 -13.43 14.02 0.71
N SER A 29 -12.78 14.23 -0.43
CA SER A 29 -11.44 13.69 -0.70
C SER A 29 -10.39 14.26 0.26
N MET A 30 -10.51 15.53 0.64
CA MET A 30 -9.62 16.17 1.61
C MET A 30 -9.78 15.57 3.01
N ALA A 31 -11.01 15.25 3.44
CA ALA A 31 -11.24 14.53 4.69
C ALA A 31 -10.58 13.14 4.67
N LYS A 32 -10.73 12.40 3.56
CA LYS A 32 -10.06 11.10 3.37
C LYS A 32 -8.53 11.24 3.38
N TRP A 33 -7.99 12.26 2.71
CA TRP A 33 -6.56 12.58 2.72
C TRP A 33 -6.04 12.86 4.13
N LYS A 34 -6.77 13.66 4.92
CA LYS A 34 -6.43 13.94 6.34
C LYS A 34 -6.49 12.69 7.21
N SER A 35 -7.39 11.75 6.91
CA SER A 35 -7.47 10.46 7.61
C SER A 35 -6.31 9.51 7.29
N LEU A 36 -5.49 9.80 6.27
CA LEU A 36 -4.31 8.99 5.96
C LEU A 36 -3.22 9.21 7.02
N THR A 37 -2.49 8.13 7.31
CA THR A 37 -1.31 8.21 8.17
C THR A 37 -0.26 9.14 7.53
N PRO A 38 0.61 9.79 8.32
CA PRO A 38 1.68 10.62 7.78
C PRO A 38 2.56 9.90 6.74
N ILE A 39 2.79 8.60 6.93
CA ILE A 39 3.53 7.76 5.98
C ILE A 39 2.78 7.64 4.66
N ALA A 40 1.47 7.35 4.69
CA ALA A 40 0.67 7.25 3.47
C ALA A 40 0.63 8.58 2.68
N ARG A 41 0.53 9.71 3.37
CA ARG A 41 0.61 11.04 2.73
C ARG A 41 1.98 11.28 2.07
N ARG A 42 3.07 10.91 2.75
CA ARG A 42 4.43 10.96 2.18
C ARG A 42 4.59 10.07 0.95
N ASP A 43 4.05 8.86 0.98
CA ASP A 43 4.11 7.94 -0.17
C ASP A 43 3.41 8.55 -1.39
N PHE A 44 2.23 9.16 -1.21
CA PHE A 44 1.55 9.87 -2.30
C PHE A 44 2.36 11.03 -2.87
N ILE A 45 2.98 11.84 -2.01
CA ILE A 45 3.80 12.97 -2.45
C ILE A 45 5.04 12.46 -3.20
N SER A 46 5.78 11.50 -2.63
CA SER A 46 6.93 10.86 -3.31
C SER A 46 6.54 10.22 -4.64
N TRP A 47 5.36 9.60 -4.71
CA TRP A 47 4.83 9.09 -5.98
C TRP A 47 4.54 10.21 -6.98
N ILE A 48 3.94 11.33 -6.57
CA ILE A 48 3.76 12.48 -7.46
C ILE A 48 5.12 13.03 -7.94
N ASP A 49 6.11 13.16 -7.05
CA ASP A 49 7.43 13.74 -7.37
C ASP A 49 8.36 12.79 -8.15
N SER A 50 8.13 11.48 -8.09
CA SER A 50 8.96 10.50 -8.81
C SER A 50 8.89 10.58 -10.35
N VAL A 51 7.90 11.28 -10.91
CA VAL A 51 7.77 11.41 -12.38
C VAL A 51 8.42 12.69 -12.89
N LYS A 52 9.31 12.52 -13.86
CA LYS A 52 9.99 13.62 -14.56
C LYS A 52 9.08 14.32 -15.59
N GLN A 53 8.07 13.62 -16.10
CA GLN A 53 7.16 14.14 -17.13
C GLN A 53 6.00 14.92 -16.49
N PRO A 54 5.82 16.22 -16.82
CA PRO A 54 4.84 17.09 -16.17
C PRO A 54 3.39 16.65 -16.44
N GLU A 55 3.10 16.15 -17.64
CA GLU A 55 1.78 15.60 -17.98
C GLU A 55 1.43 14.38 -17.12
N THR A 56 2.41 13.52 -16.86
CA THR A 56 2.22 12.35 -16.00
C THR A 56 2.03 12.77 -14.55
N ARG A 57 2.75 13.80 -14.08
CA ARG A 57 2.54 14.40 -12.75
C ARG A 57 1.10 14.88 -12.60
N LYS A 58 0.61 15.67 -13.56
CA LYS A 58 -0.76 16.19 -13.58
C LYS A 58 -1.78 15.05 -13.51
N ARG A 59 -1.64 14.04 -14.36
CA ARG A 59 -2.51 12.85 -14.37
C ARG A 59 -2.49 12.09 -13.03
N ARG A 60 -1.34 11.98 -12.37
CA ARG A 60 -1.24 11.36 -11.04
C ARG A 60 -2.02 12.15 -10.01
N ILE A 61 -1.86 13.47 -9.97
CA ILE A 61 -2.57 14.37 -9.07
C ILE A 61 -4.08 14.28 -9.27
N GLU A 62 -4.55 14.40 -10.51
CA GLU A 62 -5.97 14.31 -10.86
C GLU A 62 -6.59 12.94 -10.50
N SER A 63 -5.78 11.88 -10.44
CA SER A 63 -6.26 10.55 -10.04
C SER A 63 -6.43 10.36 -8.53
N ILE A 64 -5.84 11.22 -7.68
CA ILE A 64 -5.84 11.03 -6.23
C ILE A 64 -7.25 11.08 -5.62
N PRO A 65 -8.12 12.06 -5.93
CA PRO A 65 -9.49 12.11 -5.40
C PRO A 65 -10.25 10.80 -5.64
N SER A 66 -10.25 10.30 -6.89
CA SER A 66 -10.87 9.03 -7.26
C SER A 66 -10.27 7.83 -6.51
N ARG A 67 -8.95 7.80 -6.34
CA ARG A 67 -8.28 6.73 -5.57
C ARG A 67 -8.69 6.73 -4.11
N LEU A 68 -8.71 7.89 -3.47
CA LEU A 68 -9.19 8.04 -2.09
C LEU A 68 -10.66 7.67 -1.98
N ALA A 69 -11.47 8.04 -2.98
CA ALA A 69 -12.88 7.69 -3.05
C ALA A 69 -13.08 6.17 -3.02
N SER A 70 -12.29 5.42 -3.79
CA SER A 70 -12.27 3.94 -3.79
C SER A 70 -11.59 3.31 -2.57
N GLY A 71 -11.21 4.08 -1.55
CA GLY A 71 -10.59 3.55 -0.33
C GLY A 71 -9.09 3.26 -0.43
N LYS A 72 -8.43 3.60 -1.54
CA LYS A 72 -6.99 3.36 -1.71
C LYS A 72 -6.21 4.32 -0.83
N ARG A 73 -5.48 3.78 0.15
CA ARG A 73 -4.72 4.57 1.12
C ARG A 73 -3.27 4.84 0.70
N ARG A 74 -2.77 4.25 -0.39
CA ARG A 74 -1.39 4.45 -0.91
C ARG A 74 -1.31 4.39 -2.44
N PRO A 75 -0.24 4.93 -3.06
CA PRO A 75 0.00 4.84 -4.50
C PRO A 75 0.25 3.44 -5.03
N CYS A 76 0.14 3.30 -6.36
CA CYS A 76 0.20 2.01 -7.04
C CYS A 76 1.59 1.31 -7.02
N CYS A 77 2.63 1.92 -6.48
CA CYS A 77 3.96 1.31 -6.38
C CYS A 77 4.39 1.02 -4.93
N PHE A 78 3.57 1.39 -3.93
CA PHE A 78 3.89 1.29 -2.50
C PHE A 78 2.91 0.36 -1.76
N ALA A 79 2.66 -0.84 -2.32
CA ALA A 79 1.87 -1.84 -1.61
C ALA A 79 2.71 -2.41 -0.45
N VAL A 80 2.32 -2.10 0.79
CA VAL A 80 2.91 -2.71 1.98
C VAL A 80 2.22 -4.05 2.20
N VAL A 81 3.02 -5.12 2.34
CA VAL A 81 2.49 -6.44 2.69
C VAL A 81 1.94 -6.36 4.12
N PRO A 82 0.65 -6.68 4.36
CA PRO A 82 0.11 -6.72 5.72
C PRO A 82 0.94 -7.67 6.60
N MET A 83 1.21 -7.28 7.84
CA MET A 83 2.09 -8.06 8.73
C MET A 83 1.66 -9.53 8.89
N PRO A 84 0.36 -9.88 8.99
CA PRO A 84 -0.05 -11.28 9.06
C PRO A 84 0.24 -12.06 7.76
N LEU A 85 0.11 -11.41 6.59
CA LEU A 85 0.50 -12.01 5.31
C LEU A 85 2.02 -12.18 5.22
N TYR A 86 2.80 -11.20 5.68
CA TYR A 86 4.27 -11.30 5.74
C TYR A 86 4.72 -12.51 6.59
N LYS A 87 4.11 -12.71 7.76
CA LYS A 87 4.38 -13.87 8.63
C LYS A 87 4.00 -15.18 7.94
N ALA A 88 2.81 -15.25 7.32
CA ALA A 88 2.36 -16.44 6.62
C ALA A 88 3.27 -16.81 5.43
N LEU A 89 3.73 -15.83 4.66
CA LEU A 89 4.72 -16.05 3.60
C LEU A 89 6.07 -16.49 4.18
N GLY A 90 6.48 -15.91 5.30
CA GLY A 90 7.71 -16.33 6.01
C GLY A 90 7.70 -17.79 6.45
N ALA A 91 6.52 -18.35 6.75
CA ALA A 91 6.35 -19.74 7.14
C ALA A 91 6.30 -20.73 5.97
N ASN A 92 6.18 -20.27 4.71
CA ASN A 92 6.11 -21.14 3.53
C ASN A 92 7.08 -20.66 2.43
N ALA A 93 8.21 -21.37 2.31
CA ALA A 93 9.28 -21.01 1.36
C ALA A 93 8.82 -20.97 -0.10
N LYS A 94 7.93 -21.90 -0.53
CA LYS A 94 7.40 -21.92 -1.89
C LYS A 94 6.50 -20.72 -2.15
N ALA A 95 5.58 -20.43 -1.22
CA ALA A 95 4.71 -19.25 -1.34
C ALA A 95 5.52 -17.94 -1.36
N LYS A 96 6.57 -17.84 -0.54
CA LYS A 96 7.47 -16.68 -0.49
C LYS A 96 8.24 -16.48 -1.80
N ALA A 97 8.73 -17.57 -2.39
CA ALA A 97 9.43 -17.53 -3.67
C ALA A 97 8.48 -17.03 -4.78
N THR A 98 7.29 -17.63 -4.90
CA THR A 98 6.27 -17.18 -5.86
C THR A 98 5.88 -15.72 -5.62
N TRP A 99 5.67 -15.31 -4.36
CA TRP A 99 5.36 -13.93 -4.02
C TRP A 99 6.44 -12.94 -4.46
N SER A 100 7.72 -13.33 -4.31
CA SER A 100 8.88 -12.53 -4.69
C SER A 100 9.07 -12.43 -6.21
N ASP A 101 8.50 -13.36 -6.97
CA ASP A 101 8.47 -13.33 -8.44
C ASP A 101 7.31 -12.48 -9.01
N LEU A 102 6.22 -12.28 -8.25
CA LEU A 102 5.07 -11.49 -8.72
C LEU A 102 5.41 -10.02 -9.01
N ASP A 103 4.84 -9.49 -10.10
CA ASP A 103 4.80 -8.05 -10.38
C ASP A 103 4.04 -7.27 -9.28
N SER A 104 4.37 -5.98 -9.15
CA SER A 104 3.76 -5.04 -8.22
C SER A 104 2.23 -4.99 -8.30
N ASN A 105 1.65 -5.10 -9.50
CA ASN A 105 0.19 -5.10 -9.66
C ASN A 105 -0.43 -6.40 -9.17
N LYS A 106 0.21 -7.55 -9.42
CA LYS A 106 -0.27 -8.86 -8.95
C LYS A 106 -0.22 -8.95 -7.42
N ARG A 107 0.87 -8.47 -6.80
CA ARG A 107 0.97 -8.38 -5.33
C ARG A 107 -0.14 -7.51 -4.74
N ARG A 108 -0.46 -6.38 -5.39
CA ARG A 108 -1.58 -5.53 -4.97
C ARG A 108 -2.91 -6.27 -5.04
N ASN A 109 -3.22 -6.96 -6.12
CA ASN A 109 -4.53 -7.62 -6.27
C ASN A 109 -4.78 -8.59 -5.11
N PHE A 110 -3.76 -9.34 -4.70
CA PHE A 110 -3.83 -10.16 -3.49
C PHE A 110 -4.06 -9.34 -2.22
N ILE A 111 -3.30 -8.25 -2.02
CA ILE A 111 -3.43 -7.40 -0.82
C ILE A 111 -4.82 -6.75 -0.76
N ASP A 112 -5.32 -6.19 -1.86
CA ASP A 112 -6.64 -5.55 -1.96
C ASP A 112 -7.76 -6.57 -1.70
N TRP A 113 -7.64 -7.76 -2.28
CA TRP A 113 -8.57 -8.85 -2.00
C TRP A 113 -8.53 -9.27 -0.52
N ILE A 114 -7.36 -9.31 0.12
CA ILE A 114 -7.26 -9.63 1.55
C ILE A 114 -7.87 -8.50 2.40
N GLU A 115 -7.54 -7.23 2.12
CA GLU A 115 -7.97 -6.08 2.92
C GLU A 115 -9.44 -5.70 2.72
N SER A 116 -10.06 -6.07 1.60
CA SER A 116 -11.50 -5.87 1.38
C SER A 116 -12.38 -6.71 2.32
N ALA A 117 -11.81 -7.72 3.00
CA ALA A 117 -12.49 -8.42 4.09
C ALA A 117 -12.65 -7.47 5.27
N LYS A 118 -13.90 -7.15 5.63
CA LYS A 118 -14.22 -6.33 6.81
C LYS A 118 -13.92 -7.09 8.11
N GLU A 119 -14.28 -8.37 8.14
CA GLU A 119 -14.14 -9.24 9.30
C GLU A 119 -12.73 -9.81 9.45
N SER A 120 -12.24 -9.87 10.69
CA SER A 120 -10.86 -10.29 10.98
C SER A 120 -10.61 -11.76 10.67
N ASP A 121 -11.58 -12.66 10.92
CA ASP A 121 -11.45 -14.08 10.59
C ASP A 121 -11.55 -14.35 9.10
N GLU A 122 -12.34 -13.59 8.36
CA GLU A 122 -12.36 -13.69 6.90
C GLU A 122 -11.02 -13.22 6.30
N ARG A 123 -10.42 -12.16 6.86
CA ARG A 123 -9.08 -11.71 6.46
C ARG A 123 -8.03 -12.80 6.68
N LYS A 124 -8.06 -13.52 7.80
CA LYS A 124 -7.16 -14.66 8.06
C LYS A 124 -7.33 -15.76 7.01
N LYS A 125 -8.58 -16.18 6.74
CA LYS A 125 -8.87 -17.19 5.71
C LYS A 125 -8.35 -16.79 4.32
N ARG A 126 -8.48 -15.51 3.94
CA ARG A 126 -7.93 -14.99 2.66
C ARG A 126 -6.40 -15.01 2.63
N ILE A 127 -5.73 -14.77 3.76
CA ILE A 127 -4.27 -14.89 3.87
C ILE A 127 -3.82 -16.34 3.71
N GLU A 128 -4.47 -17.27 4.40
CA GLU A 128 -4.17 -18.71 4.29
C GLU A 128 -4.39 -19.19 2.85
N LYS A 129 -5.51 -18.80 2.23
CA LYS A 129 -5.82 -19.11 0.84
C LYS A 129 -4.80 -18.52 -0.13
N THR A 130 -4.37 -17.29 0.08
CA THR A 130 -3.30 -16.66 -0.72
C THR A 130 -2.00 -17.46 -0.61
N CYS A 131 -1.59 -17.83 0.61
CA CYS A 131 -0.37 -18.61 0.83
C CYS A 131 -0.44 -19.98 0.12
N ALA A 132 -1.59 -20.68 0.22
CA ALA A 132 -1.82 -21.95 -0.46
C ALA A 132 -1.80 -21.82 -2.00
N MET A 133 -2.44 -20.80 -2.56
CA MET A 133 -2.44 -20.54 -4.01
C MET A 133 -1.03 -20.27 -4.54
N LEU A 134 -0.25 -19.46 -3.82
CA LEU A 134 1.14 -19.14 -4.18
C LEU A 134 2.06 -20.35 -4.06
N ALA A 135 1.87 -21.19 -3.03
CA ALA A 135 2.62 -22.43 -2.86
C ALA A 135 2.31 -23.46 -3.96
N ALA A 136 1.08 -23.45 -4.48
CA ALA A 136 0.67 -24.28 -5.61
C ALA A 136 1.10 -23.73 -6.98
N GLY A 137 1.80 -22.59 -7.03
CA GLY A 137 2.21 -21.94 -8.28
C GLY A 137 1.04 -21.39 -9.11
N LYS A 138 -0.18 -21.34 -8.56
CA LYS A 138 -1.36 -20.82 -9.25
C LYS A 138 -1.26 -19.30 -9.29
N ARG A 139 -1.07 -18.77 -10.50
CA ARG A 139 -1.09 -17.33 -10.76
C ARG A 139 -2.54 -16.87 -10.70
N HIS A 140 -2.83 -15.83 -9.92
CA HIS A 140 -4.13 -15.17 -9.95
C HIS A 140 -4.32 -14.57 -11.35
N THR A 141 -5.22 -15.17 -12.12
CA THR A 141 -5.74 -14.59 -13.37
C THR A 141 -6.68 -13.45 -13.03
#